data_AF-A0A267WJ30-F1
#
_entry.id   AF-A0A267WJ30-F1
#
_cell.length_a   1.000
_cell.length_b   1.000
_cell.length_c   1.000
_cell.angle_alpha   90.00
_cell.angle_beta   90.00
_cell.angle_gamma   90.00
#
_symmetry.space_group_name_H-M   'P 1'
#
loop_
_entity.id
_entity.type
_entity.pdbx_description
1 polymer ?
#
loop_
_entity_poly.entity_id
_entity_poly.type
_entity_poly.pdbx_seq_one_letter_code
_entity_poly.pdbx_strand_id
1 'polypeptide(L)'
;MTDCQHCHKPMKPAAANMLCANCRETYWKLIHQLGHVQLPTLRSIMLRQAHIGPTGHTPNKGNAPLPIDTHAQDLIAESEAWLAEQAGKIRAAYAAYDWRKAWYAIISNKHTILAMSTAADDYANLQHIIRRNEQALTPEAELIILGTCQNCHSMLTGTPEAESVTCQGCHMEWAVPAIKAARDERLWQIQITGTPSDAAKELKRYGLTVSRNLISQWLKRGKLSHATPTEHKRQYTFNLGELAALLDCHR
;
A
#
# COMPACT_ATOMS: atom_id res chain seq x y z
N MET A 1 -28.39 26.97 19.90
CA MET A 1 -27.40 25.89 19.78
C MET A 1 -26.36 26.37 18.79
N THR A 2 -25.09 26.08 19.00
CA THR A 2 -24.03 26.44 18.05
C THR A 2 -23.54 25.14 17.42
N ASP A 3 -23.44 25.08 16.10
CA ASP A 3 -22.97 23.87 15.41
C ASP A 3 -21.46 23.91 15.18
N CYS A 4 -20.83 22.73 15.19
CA CYS A 4 -19.42 22.60 14.85
C CYS A 4 -19.18 23.04 13.41
N GLN A 5 -18.24 23.95 13.16
CA GLN A 5 -17.97 24.41 11.79
C GLN A 5 -17.30 23.36 10.90
N HIS A 6 -16.77 22.28 11.49
CA HIS A 6 -16.15 21.20 10.73
C HIS A 6 -17.08 20.00 10.48
N CYS A 7 -17.81 19.53 11.50
CA CYS A 7 -18.64 18.32 11.39
C CYS A 7 -20.14 18.58 11.48
N HIS A 8 -20.56 19.84 11.62
CA HIS A 8 -21.95 20.31 11.69
C HIS A 8 -22.81 19.66 12.78
N LYS A 9 -22.19 18.98 13.75
CA LYS A 9 -22.90 18.42 14.91
C LYS A 9 -23.19 19.53 15.94
N PRO A 10 -24.33 19.45 16.65
CA PRO A 10 -24.70 20.45 17.64
C PRO A 10 -23.73 20.46 18.83
N MET A 11 -23.41 21.65 19.32
CA MET A 11 -22.51 21.88 20.44
C MET A 11 -23.14 22.74 21.54
N LYS A 12 -22.60 22.61 22.76
CA LYS A 12 -22.99 23.47 23.89
C LYS A 12 -22.64 24.92 23.55
N PRO A 13 -23.59 25.88 23.66
CA PRO A 13 -23.43 27.26 23.20
C PRO A 13 -22.38 28.09 23.96
N ALA A 14 -21.87 27.59 25.10
CA ALA A 14 -21.00 28.33 26.00
C ALA A 14 -19.50 28.30 25.64
N ALA A 15 -19.09 27.59 24.58
CA ALA A 15 -17.71 27.56 24.14
C ALA A 15 -17.54 28.44 22.91
N ALA A 16 -16.73 29.50 22.99
CA ALA A 16 -16.31 30.34 21.87
C ALA A 16 -15.40 29.60 20.85
N ASN A 17 -15.54 28.27 20.74
CA ASN A 17 -14.71 27.40 19.92
C ASN A 17 -15.46 27.06 18.62
N MET A 18 -14.77 27.17 17.49
CA MET A 18 -15.30 26.78 16.17
C MET A 18 -15.45 25.26 16.00
N LEU A 19 -14.81 24.47 16.87
CA LEU A 19 -14.73 23.01 16.80
C LEU A 19 -15.29 22.32 18.04
N CYS A 20 -16.01 21.21 17.83
CA CYS A 20 -16.49 20.35 18.91
C CYS A 20 -15.32 19.65 19.63
N ALA A 21 -15.57 19.11 20.84
CA ALA A 21 -14.53 18.44 21.62
C ALA A 21 -13.84 17.31 20.84
N ASN A 22 -14.62 16.50 20.12
CA ASN A 22 -14.09 15.41 19.29
C ASN A 22 -13.24 15.93 18.12
N CYS A 23 -13.71 16.94 17.38
CA CYS A 23 -12.93 17.51 16.28
C CYS A 23 -11.63 18.15 16.77
N ARG A 24 -11.62 18.80 17.94
CA ARG A 24 -10.38 19.33 18.53
C ARG A 24 -9.40 18.24 18.91
N GLU A 25 -9.89 17.11 19.44
CA GLU A 25 -9.05 15.97 19.76
C GLU A 25 -8.45 15.34 18.50
N THR A 26 -9.27 15.10 17.46
CA THR A 26 -8.77 14.57 16.19
C THR A 26 -7.80 15.53 15.53
N TYR A 27 -8.13 16.82 15.46
CA TYR A 27 -7.23 17.84 14.92
C TYR A 27 -5.88 17.83 15.63
N TRP A 28 -5.88 17.75 16.96
CA TRP A 28 -4.67 17.64 17.75
C TRP A 28 -3.85 16.38 17.44
N LYS A 29 -4.51 15.23 17.28
CA LYS A 29 -3.86 13.98 16.89
C LYS A 29 -3.19 14.11 15.51
N LEU A 30 -3.85 14.75 14.55
CA LEU A 30 -3.28 14.98 13.22
C LEU A 30 -2.04 15.88 13.27
N ILE A 31 -2.03 16.94 14.09
CA ILE A 31 -0.85 17.80 14.28
C ILE A 31 0.33 16.98 14.80
N HIS A 32 0.09 16.10 15.78
CA HIS A 32 1.10 15.18 16.29
C HIS A 32 1.59 14.21 15.21
N GLN A 33 0.67 13.59 14.47
CA GLN A 33 0.99 12.63 13.40
C GLN A 33 1.85 13.27 12.32
N LEU A 34 1.53 14.49 11.89
CA LEU A 34 2.29 15.20 10.85
C LEU A 34 3.76 15.37 11.24
N GLY A 35 4.03 15.96 12.41
CA GLY A 35 5.39 16.28 12.83
C GLY A 35 6.18 15.10 13.41
N HIS A 36 5.50 14.18 14.10
CA HIS A 36 6.18 13.07 14.76
C HIS A 36 6.43 11.86 13.85
N VAL A 37 5.53 11.61 12.89
CA VAL A 37 5.55 10.40 12.07
C VAL A 37 5.77 10.73 10.59
N GLN A 38 4.90 11.53 9.98
CA GLN A 38 4.89 11.69 8.53
C GLN A 38 6.11 12.45 8.00
N LEU A 39 6.44 13.62 8.57
CA LEU A 39 7.58 14.42 8.11
C LEU A 39 8.93 13.68 8.23
N PRO A 40 9.26 13.00 9.35
CA PRO A 40 10.45 12.16 9.42
C PRO A 40 10.47 11.04 8.37
N THR A 41 9.33 10.39 8.14
CA THR A 41 9.22 9.28 7.18
C THR A 41 9.38 9.77 5.74
N LEU A 42 8.69 10.83 5.36
CA LEU A 42 8.82 11.47 4.04
C LEU A 42 10.27 11.91 3.77
N ARG A 43 10.95 12.48 4.78
CA ARG A 43 12.37 12.86 4.65
C ARG A 43 13.28 11.65 4.43
N SER A 44 12.99 10.51 5.05
CA SER A 44 13.76 9.27 4.81
C SER A 44 13.56 8.72 3.39
N ILE A 45 12.37 8.85 2.83
CA ILE A 45 12.03 8.47 1.45
C ILE A 45 12.68 9.43 0.45
N MET A 46 12.59 10.73 0.69
CA MET A 46 13.22 11.77 -0.13
C MET A 46 14.72 11.53 -0.29
N LEU A 47 15.41 11.16 0.79
CA LEU A 47 16.84 10.81 0.81
C LEU A 47 17.14 9.38 0.32
N ARG A 48 16.12 8.63 -0.13
CA ARG A 48 16.18 7.20 -0.51
C ARG A 48 16.81 6.29 0.56
N GLN A 49 16.77 6.70 1.83
CA GLN A 49 17.21 5.90 2.98
C GLN A 49 16.17 4.85 3.35
N ALA A 50 14.91 5.06 2.96
CA ALA A 50 13.82 4.10 3.02
C ALA A 50 13.13 4.00 1.65
N HIS A 51 12.71 2.79 1.27
CA HIS A 51 11.91 2.55 0.08
C HIS A 51 10.55 2.00 0.49
N ILE A 52 9.47 2.49 -0.13
CA ILE A 52 8.10 2.03 0.10
C ILE A 52 7.65 1.31 -1.17
N GLY A 53 7.53 -0.03 -1.09
CA GLY A 53 7.18 -0.91 -2.21
C GLY A 53 8.21 -2.03 -2.48
N PRO A 54 7.84 -3.07 -3.25
CA PRO A 54 8.73 -4.18 -3.56
C PRO A 54 9.93 -3.72 -4.42
N THR A 55 11.15 -4.12 -4.02
CA THR A 55 12.38 -3.86 -4.79
C THR A 55 12.43 -4.76 -6.04
N GLY A 56 11.68 -4.40 -7.07
CA GLY A 56 11.75 -5.05 -8.38
C GLY A 56 12.95 -4.55 -9.17
N HIS A 57 13.96 -5.39 -9.37
CA HIS A 57 15.05 -5.12 -10.32
C HIS A 57 14.57 -5.29 -11.77
N THR A 58 13.88 -4.29 -12.29
CA THR A 58 13.67 -4.13 -13.73
C THR A 58 14.90 -3.39 -14.29
N PRO A 59 15.65 -3.96 -15.25
CA PRO A 59 16.82 -3.28 -15.81
C PRO A 59 16.35 -2.05 -16.58
N ASN A 60 16.51 -0.86 -15.98
CA ASN A 60 16.12 0.39 -16.63
C ASN A 60 17.23 0.83 -17.58
N LYS A 61 17.01 0.68 -18.89
CA LYS A 61 17.86 1.26 -19.94
C LYS A 61 17.37 2.69 -20.24
N GLY A 62 17.72 3.65 -19.39
CA GLY A 62 17.40 5.06 -19.63
C GLY A 62 17.61 5.87 -18.37
N ASN A 63 18.40 6.95 -18.50
CA ASN A 63 18.82 7.97 -17.52
C ASN A 63 18.85 7.59 -16.03
N ALA A 64 20.01 7.81 -15.40
CA ALA A 64 20.17 7.68 -13.96
C ALA A 64 19.05 8.45 -13.23
N PRO A 65 18.26 7.77 -12.37
CA PRO A 65 17.16 8.43 -11.68
C PRO A 65 17.71 9.56 -10.82
N LEU A 66 17.03 10.71 -10.82
CA LEU A 66 17.41 11.92 -10.06
C LEU A 66 17.82 11.55 -8.61
N PRO A 67 18.78 12.25 -8.00
CA PRO A 67 19.30 11.90 -6.68
C PRO A 67 18.26 12.02 -5.54
N ILE A 68 17.13 12.70 -5.78
CA ILE A 68 16.06 12.96 -4.80
C ILE A 68 14.71 12.53 -5.39
N ASP A 69 13.80 12.06 -4.54
CA ASP A 69 12.39 11.89 -4.87
C ASP A 69 11.65 13.25 -4.81
N THR A 70 11.33 13.81 -5.97
CA THR A 70 10.69 15.14 -6.09
C THR A 70 9.26 15.15 -5.56
N HIS A 71 8.54 14.03 -5.63
CA HIS A 71 7.19 13.93 -5.09
C HIS A 71 7.21 13.97 -3.56
N ALA A 72 8.13 13.23 -2.92
CA ALA A 72 8.33 13.31 -1.48
C ALA A 72 8.77 14.73 -1.05
N GLN A 73 9.58 15.42 -1.86
CA GLN A 73 9.99 16.80 -1.60
C GLN A 73 8.80 17.77 -1.60
N ASP A 74 7.87 17.65 -2.56
CA ASP A 74 6.68 18.50 -2.63
C ASP A 74 5.76 18.31 -1.41
N LEU A 75 5.56 17.06 -0.99
CA LEU A 75 4.77 16.73 0.21
C LEU A 75 5.40 17.27 1.50
N ILE A 76 6.74 17.23 1.59
CA ILE A 76 7.47 17.86 2.70
C ILE A 76 7.24 19.37 2.66
N ALA A 77 7.43 20.03 1.52
CA ALA A 77 7.29 21.48 1.40
C ALA A 77 5.88 21.95 1.79
N GLU A 78 4.83 21.26 1.34
CA GLU A 78 3.43 21.55 1.70
C GLU A 78 3.20 21.40 3.22
N SER A 79 3.70 20.32 3.80
CA SER A 79 3.60 20.05 5.24
C SER A 79 4.34 21.09 6.09
N GLU A 80 5.52 21.53 5.65
CA GLU A 80 6.33 22.53 6.34
C GLU A 80 5.73 23.93 6.23
N ALA A 81 5.19 24.28 5.06
CA ALA A 81 4.47 25.54 4.87
C ALA A 81 3.27 25.64 5.82
N TRP A 82 2.50 24.56 5.96
CA TRP A 82 1.39 24.51 6.91
C TRP A 82 1.88 24.74 8.36
N LEU A 83 2.94 24.04 8.79
CA LEU A 83 3.51 24.23 10.14
C LEU A 83 4.01 25.67 10.37
N ALA A 84 4.68 26.27 9.39
CA ALA A 84 5.17 27.64 9.49
C ALA A 84 4.00 28.64 9.62
N GLU A 85 2.93 28.47 8.85
CA GLU A 85 1.73 29.31 8.95
C GLU A 85 1.08 29.20 10.33
N GLN A 86 0.85 27.98 10.83
CA GLN A 86 0.22 27.78 12.14
C GLN A 86 1.09 28.31 13.29
N ALA A 87 2.40 28.14 13.21
CA ALA A 87 3.33 28.72 14.18
C ALA A 87 3.29 30.26 14.12
N GLY A 88 3.24 30.83 12.91
CA GLY A 88 3.10 32.27 12.66
C GLY A 88 1.83 32.87 13.27
N LYS A 89 0.71 32.14 13.25
CA LYS A 89 -0.54 32.54 13.91
C LYS A 89 -0.43 32.63 15.43
N ILE A 90 0.43 31.82 16.06
CA ILE A 90 0.75 31.95 17.50
C ILE A 90 1.60 33.21 17.72
N ARG A 91 2.66 33.35 16.92
CA ARG A 91 3.54 34.53 16.95
C ARG A 91 4.21 34.68 15.60
N ALA A 92 4.15 35.88 15.00
CA ALA A 92 4.69 36.14 13.67
C ALA A 92 6.16 35.71 13.50
N ALA A 93 6.99 35.88 14.54
CA ALA A 93 8.39 35.45 14.53
C ALA A 93 8.60 33.93 14.34
N TYR A 94 7.60 33.11 14.67
CA TYR A 94 7.68 31.66 14.53
C TYR A 94 7.46 31.19 13.08
N ALA A 95 6.95 32.05 12.20
CA ALA A 95 6.80 31.72 10.78
C ALA A 95 8.14 31.44 10.07
N ALA A 96 9.24 31.96 10.62
CA ALA A 96 10.60 31.74 10.11
C ALA A 96 11.29 30.51 10.73
N TYR A 97 10.60 29.75 11.60
CA TYR A 97 11.19 28.56 12.20
C TYR A 97 11.31 27.42 11.19
N ASP A 98 12.36 26.60 11.36
CA ASP A 98 12.38 25.28 10.73
C ASP A 98 11.21 24.44 11.22
N TRP A 99 10.79 23.46 10.41
CA TRP A 99 9.59 22.67 10.66
C TRP A 99 9.54 22.05 12.06
N ARG A 100 10.69 21.62 12.60
CA ARG A 100 10.75 20.94 13.90
C ARG A 100 10.54 21.93 15.03
N LYS A 101 11.16 23.11 14.97
CA LYS A 101 10.90 24.20 15.91
C LYS A 101 9.47 24.74 15.78
N ALA A 102 8.95 24.89 14.56
CA ALA A 102 7.57 25.30 14.32
C ALA A 102 6.58 24.29 14.95
N TRP A 103 6.80 23.00 14.72
CA TRP A 103 6.02 21.93 15.34
C TRP A 103 6.12 21.96 16.87
N TYR A 104 7.32 22.10 17.44
CA TYR A 104 7.48 22.23 18.90
C TYR A 104 6.74 23.45 19.48
N ALA A 105 6.74 24.58 18.77
CA ALA A 105 6.00 25.77 19.16
C ALA A 105 4.49 25.51 19.14
N ILE A 106 3.96 24.84 18.10
CA ILE A 106 2.56 24.46 18.00
C ILE A 106 2.17 23.51 19.14
N ILE A 107 2.95 22.46 19.40
CA ILE A 107 2.58 21.48 20.44
C ILE A 107 2.59 22.10 21.84
N SER A 108 3.47 23.09 22.07
CA SER A 108 3.56 23.84 23.32
C SER A 108 2.41 24.84 23.52
N ASN A 109 1.69 25.20 22.44
CA ASN A 109 0.62 26.18 22.43
C ASN A 109 -0.74 25.57 22.05
N LYS A 110 -1.00 24.34 22.54
CA LYS A 110 -2.23 23.57 22.26
C LYS A 110 -3.52 24.39 22.40
N HIS A 111 -3.67 25.08 23.53
CA HIS A 111 -4.90 25.83 23.81
C HIS A 111 -5.12 26.95 22.80
N THR A 112 -4.06 27.66 22.42
CA THR A 112 -4.12 28.75 21.43
C THR A 112 -4.59 28.22 20.08
N ILE A 113 -3.90 27.20 19.54
CA ILE A 113 -4.21 26.62 18.22
C ILE A 113 -5.65 26.10 18.14
N LEU A 114 -6.11 25.40 19.17
CA LEU A 114 -7.45 24.79 19.17
C LEU A 114 -8.59 25.79 19.40
N ALA A 115 -8.29 27.02 19.81
CA ALA A 115 -9.27 28.07 20.09
C ALA A 115 -9.26 29.21 19.05
N MET A 116 -8.37 29.16 18.05
CA MET A 116 -8.34 30.16 16.98
C MET A 116 -9.64 30.19 16.19
N SER A 117 -10.03 31.37 15.70
CA SER A 117 -11.18 31.52 14.81
C SER A 117 -11.00 30.79 13.48
N THR A 118 -9.76 30.54 13.06
CA THR A 118 -9.42 29.80 11.83
C THR A 118 -9.33 28.29 12.02
N ALA A 119 -9.50 27.77 13.25
CA ALA A 119 -9.20 26.38 13.58
C ALA A 119 -9.99 25.35 12.75
N ALA A 120 -11.19 25.68 12.28
CA ALA A 120 -11.98 24.79 11.43
C ALA A 120 -11.39 24.64 10.02
N ASP A 121 -10.97 25.75 9.41
CA ASP A 121 -10.32 25.76 8.10
C ASP A 121 -8.93 25.13 8.17
N ASP A 122 -8.17 25.46 9.22
CA ASP A 122 -6.84 24.89 9.47
C ASP A 122 -6.91 23.38 9.65
N TYR A 123 -7.95 22.87 10.30
CA TYR A 123 -8.20 21.44 10.44
C TYR A 123 -8.55 20.78 9.10
N ALA A 124 -9.41 21.38 8.29
CA ALA A 124 -9.78 20.85 6.98
C ALA A 124 -8.56 20.79 6.03
N ASN A 125 -7.72 21.84 6.03
CA ASN A 125 -6.47 21.86 5.29
C ASN A 125 -5.52 20.75 5.77
N LEU A 126 -5.34 20.62 7.09
CA LEU A 126 -4.49 19.56 7.64
C LEU A 126 -4.98 18.16 7.26
N GLN A 127 -6.28 17.89 7.24
CA GLN A 127 -6.82 16.61 6.79
C GLN A 127 -6.45 16.30 5.33
N HIS A 128 -6.44 17.32 4.48
CA HIS A 128 -6.03 17.15 3.08
C HIS A 128 -4.55 16.76 2.99
N ILE A 129 -3.68 17.47 3.71
CA ILE A 129 -2.24 17.19 3.78
C ILE A 129 -1.99 15.78 4.33
N ILE A 130 -2.59 15.44 5.47
CA ILE A 130 -2.44 14.12 6.09
C ILE A 130 -2.82 13.01 5.11
N ARG A 131 -3.95 13.14 4.40
CA ARG A 131 -4.42 12.12 3.44
C ARG A 131 -3.45 11.95 2.28
N ARG A 132 -2.94 13.04 1.71
CA ARG A 132 -1.95 12.98 0.61
C ARG A 132 -0.65 12.34 1.09
N ASN A 133 -0.19 12.73 2.27
CA ASN A 133 0.97 12.10 2.90
C ASN A 133 0.73 10.60 3.16
N GLU A 134 -0.42 10.21 3.69
CA GLU A 134 -0.78 8.80 3.92
C GLU A 134 -0.78 8.00 2.62
N GLN A 135 -1.33 8.54 1.52
CA GLN A 135 -1.30 7.90 0.21
C GLN A 135 0.13 7.67 -0.27
N ALA A 136 1.03 8.63 -0.09
CA ALA A 136 2.42 8.50 -0.47
C ALA A 136 3.22 7.55 0.46
N LEU A 137 2.82 7.47 1.73
CA LEU A 137 3.44 6.62 2.74
C LEU A 137 2.87 5.20 2.78
N THR A 138 1.75 4.96 2.09
CA THR A 138 1.15 3.63 1.96
C THR A 138 1.67 3.01 0.67
N PRO A 139 2.42 1.89 0.71
CA PRO A 139 2.84 1.22 -0.51
C PRO A 139 1.61 0.82 -1.32
N GLU A 140 1.68 1.04 -2.63
CA GLU A 140 0.73 0.43 -3.56
C GLU A 140 0.89 -1.09 -3.40
N ALA A 141 -0.10 -1.74 -2.80
CA ALA A 141 0.00 -3.15 -2.46
C ALA A 141 0.25 -3.96 -3.74
N GLU A 142 1.25 -4.85 -3.71
CA GLU A 142 1.61 -5.66 -4.86
C GLU A 142 0.37 -6.46 -5.32
N LEU A 143 -0.17 -6.11 -6.48
CA LEU A 143 -1.30 -6.83 -7.04
C LEU A 143 -0.79 -8.13 -7.65
N ILE A 144 -1.25 -9.25 -7.11
CA ILE A 144 -0.98 -10.59 -7.65
C ILE A 144 -2.18 -11.09 -8.44
N ILE A 145 -1.95 -12.03 -9.35
CA ILE A 145 -3.03 -12.77 -10.01
C ILE A 145 -3.63 -13.73 -8.98
N LEU A 146 -4.91 -13.55 -8.68
CA LEU A 146 -5.67 -14.41 -7.77
C LEU A 146 -6.22 -15.64 -8.52
N GLY A 147 -6.67 -15.44 -9.76
CA GLY A 147 -7.26 -16.48 -10.60
C GLY A 147 -8.12 -15.88 -11.71
N THR A 148 -9.15 -16.60 -12.14
CA THR A 148 -10.11 -16.13 -13.15
C THR A 148 -11.52 -16.09 -12.58
N CYS A 149 -12.33 -15.14 -13.04
CA CYS A 149 -13.74 -15.06 -12.67
C CYS A 149 -14.50 -16.29 -13.18
N GLN A 150 -15.30 -16.93 -12.34
CA GLN A 150 -16.04 -18.12 -12.76
C GLN A 150 -17.21 -17.79 -13.70
N ASN A 151 -17.69 -16.54 -13.71
CA ASN A 151 -18.78 -16.11 -14.58
C ASN A 151 -18.31 -15.60 -15.95
N CYS A 152 -17.38 -14.64 -16.00
CA CYS A 152 -16.95 -14.01 -17.25
C CYS A 152 -15.51 -14.33 -17.65
N HIS A 153 -14.81 -15.19 -16.88
CA HIS A 153 -13.45 -15.67 -17.15
C HIS A 153 -12.36 -14.59 -17.23
N SER A 154 -12.68 -13.34 -16.88
CA SER A 154 -11.69 -12.27 -16.76
C SER A 154 -10.69 -12.58 -15.66
N MET A 155 -9.42 -12.21 -15.88
CA MET A 155 -8.38 -12.33 -14.88
C MET A 155 -8.68 -11.44 -13.68
N LEU A 156 -8.55 -12.00 -12.48
CA LEU A 156 -8.76 -11.30 -11.22
C LEU A 156 -7.41 -11.04 -10.55
N THR A 157 -7.16 -9.78 -10.22
CA THR A 157 -5.98 -9.34 -9.49
C THR A 157 -6.40 -8.71 -8.17
N GLY A 158 -5.56 -8.86 -7.15
CA GLY A 158 -5.79 -8.30 -5.82
C GLY A 158 -4.54 -8.43 -4.97
N THR A 159 -4.59 -7.93 -3.75
CA THR A 159 -3.50 -8.08 -2.79
C THR A 159 -3.38 -9.53 -2.33
N PRO A 160 -2.21 -9.99 -1.86
CA PRO A 160 -2.03 -11.36 -1.36
C PRO A 160 -3.00 -11.72 -0.22
N GLU A 161 -3.33 -10.73 0.62
CA GLU A 161 -4.21 -10.83 1.80
C GLU A 161 -5.68 -10.50 1.50
N ALA A 162 -6.06 -10.22 0.25
CA ALA A 162 -7.45 -9.91 -0.09
C ALA A 162 -8.37 -11.09 0.27
N GLU A 163 -9.46 -10.79 1.00
CA GLU A 163 -10.49 -11.78 1.34
C GLU A 163 -11.56 -11.89 0.24
N SER A 164 -11.87 -10.79 -0.44
CA SER A 164 -12.77 -10.73 -1.59
C SER A 164 -12.18 -9.89 -2.73
N VAL A 165 -12.70 -10.10 -3.94
CA VAL A 165 -12.35 -9.32 -5.13
C VAL A 165 -13.58 -9.12 -6.01
N THR A 166 -13.77 -7.90 -6.49
CA THR A 166 -14.83 -7.56 -7.45
C THR A 166 -14.29 -7.70 -8.87
N CYS A 167 -14.97 -8.51 -9.68
CA CYS A 167 -14.61 -8.68 -11.07
C CYS A 167 -14.90 -7.40 -11.88
N GLN A 168 -13.90 -6.87 -12.58
CA GLN A 168 -14.08 -5.67 -13.41
C GLN A 168 -14.90 -5.90 -14.68
N GLY A 169 -15.06 -7.16 -15.11
CA GLY A 169 -15.84 -7.51 -16.31
C GLY A 169 -17.33 -7.69 -16.05
N CYS A 170 -17.70 -8.40 -14.97
CA CYS A 170 -19.10 -8.70 -14.65
C CYS A 170 -19.60 -8.09 -13.33
N HIS A 171 -18.75 -7.32 -12.64
CA HIS A 171 -19.03 -6.65 -11.36
C HIS A 171 -19.48 -7.54 -10.20
N MET A 172 -19.40 -8.87 -10.35
CA MET A 172 -19.64 -9.79 -9.25
C MET A 172 -18.46 -9.85 -8.29
N GLU A 173 -18.78 -9.91 -7.01
CA GLU A 173 -17.84 -10.12 -5.93
C GLU A 173 -17.62 -11.61 -5.69
N TRP A 174 -16.36 -11.98 -5.48
CA TRP A 174 -15.93 -13.35 -5.26
C TRP A 174 -15.05 -13.43 -4.02
N ALA A 175 -15.26 -14.45 -3.20
CA ALA A 175 -14.32 -14.79 -2.14
C ALA A 175 -13.00 -15.29 -2.75
N VAL A 176 -11.88 -14.69 -2.37
CA VAL A 176 -10.54 -15.05 -2.87
C VAL A 176 -10.18 -16.51 -2.59
N PRO A 177 -10.47 -17.09 -1.42
CA PRO A 177 -10.25 -18.52 -1.18
C PRO A 177 -10.97 -19.42 -2.19
N ALA A 178 -12.20 -19.07 -2.57
CA ALA A 178 -12.97 -19.85 -3.55
C ALA A 178 -12.38 -19.76 -4.96
N ILE A 179 -11.83 -18.59 -5.35
CA ILE A 179 -11.12 -18.42 -6.61
C ILE A 179 -9.85 -19.27 -6.65
N LYS A 180 -9.04 -19.24 -5.59
CA LYS A 180 -7.81 -20.02 -5.48
C LYS A 180 -8.11 -21.52 -5.54
N ALA A 181 -9.11 -21.99 -4.77
CA ALA A 181 -9.52 -23.40 -4.78
C ALA A 181 -9.97 -23.87 -6.18
N ALA A 182 -10.81 -23.09 -6.87
CA ALA A 182 -11.27 -23.41 -8.22
C ALA A 182 -10.12 -23.41 -9.25
N ARG A 183 -9.15 -22.50 -9.10
CA ARG A 183 -7.93 -22.51 -9.91
C ARG A 183 -7.13 -23.79 -9.67
N ASP A 184 -6.91 -24.16 -8.41
CA ASP A 184 -6.06 -25.29 -8.05
C ASP A 184 -6.69 -26.62 -8.50
N GLU A 185 -8.02 -26.76 -8.39
CA GLU A 185 -8.76 -27.90 -8.95
C GLU A 185 -8.58 -28.00 -10.48
N ARG A 186 -8.65 -26.86 -11.19
CA ARG A 186 -8.43 -26.82 -12.63
C ARG A 186 -6.99 -27.20 -13.02
N LEU A 187 -6.00 -26.84 -12.21
CA LEU A 187 -4.60 -27.16 -12.48
C LEU A 187 -4.32 -28.67 -12.45
N TRP A 188 -5.05 -29.45 -11.64
CA TRP A 188 -4.96 -30.91 -11.64
C TRP A 188 -5.35 -31.56 -12.97
N GLN A 189 -6.18 -30.88 -13.77
CA GLN A 189 -6.60 -31.33 -15.09
C GLN A 189 -5.63 -30.94 -16.20
N ILE A 190 -4.55 -30.21 -15.89
CA ILE A 190 -3.62 -29.68 -16.87
C ILE A 190 -2.29 -30.42 -16.78
N GLN A 191 -1.93 -31.05 -17.89
CA GLN A 191 -0.62 -31.61 -18.12
C GLN A 191 0.13 -30.80 -19.18
N ILE A 192 1.42 -30.61 -18.97
CA ILE A 192 2.31 -29.98 -19.92
C ILE A 192 3.54 -30.83 -20.14
N THR A 193 4.07 -30.82 -21.36
CA THR A 193 5.35 -31.47 -21.68
C THR A 193 6.39 -30.41 -21.94
N GLY A 194 7.51 -30.47 -21.23
CA GLY A 194 8.59 -29.50 -21.40
C GLY A 194 9.68 -29.62 -20.36
N THR A 195 10.50 -28.59 -20.24
CA THR A 195 11.54 -28.53 -19.20
C THR A 195 10.98 -27.98 -17.89
N PRO A 196 11.68 -28.13 -16.75
CA PRO A 196 11.31 -27.44 -15.52
C PRO A 196 11.19 -25.92 -15.66
N SER A 197 11.88 -25.31 -16.65
CA SER A 197 11.73 -23.88 -16.92
C SER A 197 10.39 -23.55 -17.57
N ASP A 198 9.87 -24.45 -18.41
CA ASP A 198 8.62 -24.23 -19.12
C ASP A 198 7.45 -24.43 -18.15
N ALA A 199 7.56 -25.40 -17.24
CA ALA A 199 6.59 -25.58 -16.16
C ALA A 199 6.50 -24.37 -15.23
N ALA A 200 7.64 -23.79 -14.83
CA ALA A 200 7.65 -22.56 -14.05
C ALA A 200 6.99 -21.37 -14.79
N LYS A 201 7.23 -21.25 -16.11
CA LYS A 201 6.61 -20.21 -16.94
C LYS A 201 5.10 -20.41 -17.05
N GLU A 202 4.65 -21.65 -17.16
CA GLU A 202 3.22 -21.95 -17.28
C GLU A 202 2.47 -21.64 -15.98
N LEU A 203 2.99 -22.06 -14.83
CA LEU A 203 2.41 -21.74 -13.52
C LEU A 203 2.28 -20.23 -13.29
N LYS A 204 3.23 -19.43 -13.80
CA LYS A 204 3.18 -17.96 -13.71
C LYS A 204 1.92 -17.37 -14.36
N ARG A 205 1.38 -17.98 -15.42
CA ARG A 205 0.13 -17.55 -16.07
C ARG A 205 -1.10 -17.69 -15.16
N TYR A 206 -1.01 -18.56 -14.17
CA TYR A 206 -2.05 -18.80 -13.16
C TYR A 206 -1.78 -18.05 -11.84
N GLY A 207 -0.79 -17.16 -11.80
CA GLY A 207 -0.42 -16.43 -10.59
C GLY A 207 0.45 -17.21 -9.61
N LEU A 208 1.00 -18.35 -10.02
CA LEU A 208 1.86 -19.19 -9.18
C LEU A 208 3.33 -19.00 -9.57
N THR A 209 4.10 -18.39 -8.69
CA THR A 209 5.53 -18.13 -8.91
C THR A 209 6.38 -19.22 -8.26
N VAL A 210 7.12 -19.96 -9.09
CA VAL A 210 8.06 -21.01 -8.65
C VAL A 210 9.34 -20.94 -9.48
N SER A 211 10.50 -21.20 -8.87
CA SER A 211 11.76 -21.20 -9.60
C SER A 211 12.01 -22.54 -10.32
N ARG A 212 12.65 -22.50 -11.49
CA ARG A 212 13.14 -23.70 -12.20
C ARG A 212 13.97 -24.62 -11.30
N ASN A 213 14.82 -24.01 -10.46
CA ASN A 213 15.71 -24.75 -9.57
C ASN A 213 14.92 -25.55 -8.54
N LEU A 214 13.85 -24.99 -7.99
CA LEU A 214 12.99 -25.66 -7.02
C LEU A 214 12.28 -26.87 -7.65
N ILE A 215 11.69 -26.70 -8.85
CA ILE A 215 11.09 -27.82 -9.60
C ILE A 215 12.13 -28.91 -9.89
N SER A 216 13.33 -28.51 -10.29
CA SER A 216 14.43 -29.45 -10.55
C SER A 216 14.86 -30.21 -9.28
N GLN A 217 14.79 -29.58 -8.11
CA GLN A 217 15.05 -30.25 -6.83
C GLN A 217 13.92 -31.22 -6.46
N TRP A 218 12.65 -30.87 -6.71
CA TRP A 218 11.53 -31.78 -6.47
C TRP A 218 11.63 -33.03 -7.34
N LEU A 219 11.99 -32.89 -8.63
CA LEU A 219 12.30 -34.02 -9.51
C LEU A 219 13.42 -34.90 -8.94
N LYS A 220 14.57 -34.29 -8.59
CA LYS A 220 15.73 -35.02 -8.04
C LYS A 220 15.43 -35.74 -6.74
N ARG A 221 14.52 -35.21 -5.93
CA ARG A 221 14.09 -35.77 -4.65
C ARG A 221 12.92 -36.75 -4.78
N GLY A 222 12.42 -37.01 -5.98
CA GLY A 222 11.28 -37.90 -6.21
C GLY A 222 9.96 -37.40 -5.61
N LYS A 223 9.81 -36.08 -5.43
CA LYS A 223 8.57 -35.49 -4.86
C LYS A 223 7.44 -35.33 -5.87
N LEU A 224 7.75 -35.44 -7.17
CA LEU A 224 6.78 -35.33 -8.26
C LEU A 224 6.46 -36.74 -8.77
N SER A 225 5.46 -37.35 -8.15
CA SER A 225 4.98 -38.70 -8.43
C SER A 225 4.30 -38.82 -9.80
N HIS A 226 3.70 -37.74 -10.30
CA HIS A 226 3.02 -37.72 -11.60
C HIS A 226 3.92 -37.21 -12.74
N ALA A 227 5.17 -36.81 -12.45
CA ALA A 227 6.10 -36.37 -13.47
C ALA A 227 6.73 -37.56 -14.20
N THR A 228 6.46 -37.70 -15.50
CA THR A 228 7.04 -38.75 -16.33
C THR A 228 8.11 -38.21 -17.26
N PRO A 229 9.30 -38.85 -17.34
CA PRO A 229 10.32 -38.45 -18.30
C PRO A 229 9.86 -38.74 -19.73
N THR A 230 10.24 -37.88 -20.68
CA THR A 230 9.98 -38.13 -22.11
C THR A 230 11.23 -38.66 -22.82
N GLU A 231 11.11 -38.98 -24.11
CA GLU A 231 12.23 -39.41 -24.96
C GLU A 231 13.31 -38.32 -25.11
N HIS A 232 12.95 -37.06 -24.89
CA HIS A 232 13.86 -35.93 -25.01
C HIS A 232 14.59 -35.63 -23.70
N LYS A 233 15.89 -35.35 -23.81
CA LYS A 233 16.75 -35.07 -22.66
C LYS A 233 16.22 -33.89 -21.85
N ARG A 234 16.03 -34.09 -20.54
CA ARG A 234 15.56 -33.10 -19.54
C ARG A 234 14.14 -32.58 -19.77
N GLN A 235 13.33 -33.30 -20.54
CA GLN A 235 11.92 -33.02 -20.68
C GLN A 235 11.09 -34.04 -19.90
N TYR A 236 10.01 -33.54 -19.30
CA TYR A 236 9.07 -34.32 -18.52
C TYR A 236 7.66 -33.86 -18.87
N THR A 237 6.70 -34.77 -18.74
CA THR A 237 5.29 -34.41 -18.64
C THR A 237 4.99 -34.13 -17.18
N PHE A 238 4.57 -32.90 -16.88
CA PHE A 238 4.24 -32.43 -15.54
C PHE A 238 2.73 -32.29 -15.38
N ASN A 239 2.19 -32.66 -14.22
CA ASN A 239 0.87 -32.21 -13.78
C ASN A 239 1.00 -30.86 -13.06
N LEU A 240 0.27 -29.84 -13.49
CA LEU A 240 0.39 -28.51 -12.88
C LEU A 240 -0.22 -28.45 -11.47
N GLY A 241 -1.26 -29.25 -11.18
CA GLY A 241 -1.87 -29.36 -9.86
C GLY A 241 -0.90 -29.93 -8.83
N GLU A 242 -0.14 -30.96 -9.19
CA GLU A 242 0.92 -31.51 -8.33
C GLU A 242 1.99 -30.47 -7.99
N LEU A 243 2.41 -29.67 -8.98
CA LEU A 243 3.38 -28.59 -8.76
C LEU A 243 2.82 -27.48 -7.87
N ALA A 244 1.54 -27.12 -8.05
CA ALA A 244 0.86 -26.13 -7.21
C ALA A 244 0.72 -26.61 -5.76
N ALA A 245 0.30 -27.86 -5.55
CA ALA A 245 0.17 -28.44 -4.22
C ALA A 245 1.49 -28.46 -3.44
N LEU A 246 2.61 -28.79 -4.09
CA LEU A 246 3.94 -28.73 -3.47
C LEU A 246 4.39 -27.30 -3.14
N LEU A 247 3.91 -26.29 -3.88
CA LEU A 247 4.20 -24.90 -3.59
C LEU A 247 3.49 -24.44 -2.32
N ASP A 248 2.23 -24.85 -2.13
CA ASP A 248 1.43 -24.49 -0.96
C ASP A 248 1.89 -25.19 0.32
N CYS A 249 2.36 -26.45 0.25
CA CYS A 249 2.95 -27.14 1.41
C CYS A 249 4.29 -26.56 1.89
N HIS A 250 4.86 -25.60 1.16
CA HIS A 250 6.18 -25.01 1.44
C HIS A 250 6.11 -23.48 1.70
N ARG A 251 4.91 -22.91 1.80
CA ARG A 251 4.65 -21.54 2.28
C ARG A 251 4.23 -21.56 3.74
#